data_AF-A0A8T6IP02-F1
#
_entry.id   AF-A0A8T6IP02-F1
#
_cell.length_a   1.000
_cell.length_b   1.000
_cell.length_c   1.000
_cell.angle_alpha   90.00
_cell.angle_beta   90.00
_cell.angle_gamma   90.00
#
_symmetry.space_group_name_H-M   'P 1'
#
loop_
_entity.id
_entity.type
_entity.pdbx_description
1 polymer ?
#
loop_
_entity_poly.entity_id
_entity_poly.type
_entity_poly.pdbx_seq_one_letter_code
_entity_poly.pdbx_strand_id
1 'polypeptide(L)'
;MSNNSGSDNGIFYIEGESSLVINGFDLTPLGLELPAALDTVSISVSAPAPGSSIDLVVYQDANGGSPVDATLVYRQTVSLERTGVNRIALEQAAIITEPVVWVGFYLPVDFRFHADRSGPSVLTYWAWTPASTFDLASLSSAAVLGPGDGSEPVGIAMDGIARITAEMRTAKHDEIGVALPLGQQFVAEVGQDTSIMQAYENCDLVLYDPEDNSISADLSFPLDCRIAPEFEAPTAWANPPDQILDMQRAGNLYKIETTLREDQHVWGRPSQLPVRVTHCMRIAPGDLERAVIGEVRESEQWGEQWHVLPSVRFNDIVCAEVSVANYLSYFLPRTAESPPNVNLTLGWTRVNPHPLECGMEARLSIPVVNTGQSWFETNSGDILIVIEDFHVATSIPTTKLEMPINTDHFGPGVRRVIEAGPIYVESFAEDLHRLEVRVDARNEIAETNELDNSWSTEYILAFPAGLEECFDRFAPVEEEEEEE
;
A
#
# COMPACT_ATOMS: atom_id res chain seq x y z
N MET A 1 -32.40 -1.72 9.78
CA MET A 1 -33.11 -0.58 9.15
C MET A 1 -34.15 -1.11 8.18
N SER A 2 -35.34 -0.52 8.17
CA SER A 2 -36.44 -0.90 7.27
C SER A 2 -37.23 0.35 6.93
N ASN A 3 -37.47 0.61 5.64
CA ASN A 3 -38.39 1.65 5.17
C ASN A 3 -39.86 1.18 5.19
N ASN A 4 -40.07 -0.10 5.50
CA ASN A 4 -41.39 -0.73 5.55
C ASN A 4 -41.99 -0.48 6.94
N SER A 5 -43.14 0.20 6.98
CA SER A 5 -43.84 0.60 8.22
C SER A 5 -45.23 -0.05 8.37
N GLY A 6 -45.70 -0.79 7.36
CA GLY A 6 -47.02 -1.42 7.33
C GLY A 6 -46.99 -2.95 7.38
N SER A 7 -48.12 -3.56 7.76
CA SER A 7 -48.32 -5.01 7.62
C SER A 7 -48.80 -5.42 6.23
N ASP A 8 -49.47 -4.52 5.51
CA ASP A 8 -50.03 -4.75 4.17
C ASP A 8 -48.94 -4.78 3.11
N ASN A 9 -48.97 -5.81 2.26
CA ASN A 9 -48.07 -5.95 1.12
C ASN A 9 -48.79 -6.33 -0.18
N GLY A 10 -48.20 -5.91 -1.30
CA GLY A 10 -48.48 -6.43 -2.63
C GLY A 10 -47.43 -7.46 -3.05
N ILE A 11 -47.73 -8.20 -4.12
CA ILE A 11 -46.74 -9.02 -4.83
C ILE A 11 -46.33 -8.24 -6.07
N PHE A 12 -45.02 -8.08 -6.22
CA PHE A 12 -44.36 -7.51 -7.37
C PHE A 12 -43.62 -8.60 -8.12
N TYR A 13 -43.48 -8.44 -9.43
CA TYR A 13 -42.80 -9.42 -10.26
C TYR A 13 -41.97 -8.72 -11.35
N ILE A 14 -40.86 -9.34 -11.73
CA ILE A 14 -40.01 -8.89 -12.83
C ILE A 14 -40.50 -9.55 -14.11
N GLU A 15 -40.96 -8.75 -15.07
CA GLU A 15 -41.41 -9.22 -16.39
C GLU A 15 -40.63 -8.52 -17.51
N GLY A 16 -40.42 -9.22 -18.63
CA GLY A 16 -39.73 -8.71 -19.81
C GLY A 16 -38.22 -8.77 -19.68
N GLU A 17 -37.64 -7.97 -18.78
CA GLU A 17 -36.19 -7.78 -18.66
C GLU A 17 -35.73 -7.93 -17.20
N SER A 18 -34.52 -8.45 -17.01
CA SER A 18 -33.90 -8.47 -15.68
C SER A 18 -33.71 -7.04 -15.19
N SER A 19 -34.01 -6.79 -13.93
CA SER A 19 -34.13 -5.43 -13.40
C SER A 19 -33.43 -5.31 -12.04
N LEU A 20 -32.68 -4.22 -11.87
CA LEU A 20 -32.21 -3.78 -10.57
C LEU A 20 -33.40 -3.21 -9.78
N VAL A 21 -33.52 -3.56 -8.51
CA VAL A 21 -34.45 -2.95 -7.55
C VAL A 21 -33.67 -2.59 -6.29
N ILE A 22 -33.60 -1.31 -5.94
CA ILE A 22 -32.81 -0.78 -4.81
C ILE A 22 -33.63 0.14 -3.92
N ASN A 23 -33.42 0.06 -2.61
CA ASN A 23 -33.98 0.97 -1.62
C ASN A 23 -32.92 1.95 -1.11
N GLY A 24 -33.26 3.23 -1.01
CA GLY A 24 -32.42 4.25 -0.37
C GLY A 24 -32.66 4.36 1.13
N PHE A 25 -31.59 4.49 1.90
CA PHE A 25 -31.62 4.71 3.35
C PHE A 25 -30.75 5.92 3.70
N ASP A 26 -31.36 6.95 4.28
CA ASP A 26 -30.63 8.07 4.89
C ASP A 26 -30.20 7.67 6.30
N LEU A 27 -28.89 7.67 6.54
CA LEU A 27 -28.27 7.24 7.79
C LEU A 27 -28.26 8.36 8.84
N THR A 28 -28.36 9.63 8.41
CA THR A 28 -28.25 10.80 9.29
C THR A 28 -29.35 10.83 10.36
N PRO A 29 -30.64 10.63 10.04
CA PRO A 29 -31.71 10.61 11.03
C PRO A 29 -31.69 9.38 11.94
N LEU A 30 -30.92 8.35 11.57
CA LEU A 30 -30.86 7.07 12.29
C LEU A 30 -29.80 7.07 13.39
N GLY A 31 -29.00 8.14 13.51
CA GLY A 31 -27.98 8.29 14.55
C GLY A 31 -26.83 7.29 14.42
N LEU A 32 -26.58 6.80 13.20
CA LEU A 32 -25.40 5.99 12.90
C LEU A 32 -24.21 6.93 12.66
N GLU A 33 -23.11 6.67 13.35
CA GLU A 33 -21.83 7.32 13.08
C GLU A 33 -21.20 6.68 11.82
N LEU A 34 -20.65 7.53 10.96
CA LEU A 34 -19.93 7.09 9.77
C LEU A 34 -18.43 7.01 10.08
N PRO A 35 -17.72 6.01 9.54
CA PRO A 35 -18.21 4.97 8.64
C PRO A 35 -19.06 3.91 9.34
N ALA A 36 -20.08 3.45 8.63
CA ALA A 36 -20.97 2.40 9.09
C ALA A 36 -20.70 1.08 8.34
N ALA A 37 -20.86 -0.04 9.02
CA ALA A 37 -20.74 -1.37 8.45
C ALA A 37 -22.14 -1.96 8.17
N LEU A 38 -22.36 -2.45 6.95
CA LEU A 38 -23.54 -3.23 6.57
C LEU A 38 -23.17 -4.71 6.58
N ASP A 39 -23.79 -5.49 7.47
CA ASP A 39 -23.47 -6.91 7.65
C ASP A 39 -24.46 -7.83 6.93
N THR A 40 -25.69 -7.39 6.74
CA THR A 40 -26.77 -8.26 6.27
C THR A 40 -27.84 -7.48 5.51
N VAL A 41 -28.30 -8.06 4.41
CA VAL A 41 -29.46 -7.58 3.65
C VAL A 41 -30.53 -8.66 3.68
N SER A 42 -31.81 -8.27 3.79
CA SER A 42 -32.92 -9.20 3.60
C SER A 42 -33.88 -8.71 2.53
N ILE A 43 -34.51 -9.67 1.83
CA ILE A 43 -35.59 -9.45 0.87
C ILE A 43 -36.75 -10.41 1.14
N SER A 44 -37.98 -9.89 1.08
CA SER A 44 -39.20 -10.70 1.21
C SER A 44 -39.65 -11.26 -0.13
N VAL A 45 -39.42 -12.56 -0.36
CA VAL A 45 -39.67 -13.26 -1.63
C VAL A 45 -41.03 -13.95 -1.63
N SER A 46 -41.83 -13.71 -2.67
CA SER A 46 -43.11 -14.41 -2.88
C SER A 46 -42.94 -15.68 -3.70
N ALA A 47 -42.16 -15.61 -4.79
CA ALA A 47 -41.81 -16.75 -5.62
C ALA A 47 -40.40 -16.52 -6.23
N PRO A 48 -39.42 -17.39 -5.93
CA PRO A 48 -38.11 -17.28 -6.54
C PRO A 48 -38.13 -17.67 -8.02
N ALA A 49 -37.08 -17.30 -8.76
CA ALA A 49 -36.80 -17.80 -10.11
C ALA A 49 -35.79 -18.97 -10.00
N PRO A 50 -36.22 -20.24 -10.07
CA PRO A 50 -35.36 -21.38 -9.76
C PRO A 50 -34.18 -21.50 -10.73
N GLY A 51 -32.98 -21.74 -10.20
CA GLY A 51 -31.76 -21.94 -10.99
C GLY A 51 -31.08 -20.64 -11.47
N SER A 52 -31.64 -19.48 -11.15
CA SER A 52 -31.06 -18.18 -11.47
C SER A 52 -30.23 -17.62 -10.31
N SER A 53 -29.07 -17.05 -10.62
CA SER A 53 -28.29 -16.24 -9.69
C SER A 53 -28.79 -14.80 -9.67
N ILE A 54 -28.68 -14.15 -8.52
CA ILE A 54 -29.04 -12.75 -8.29
C ILE A 54 -27.80 -12.02 -7.78
N ASP A 55 -27.58 -10.78 -8.23
CA ASP A 55 -26.56 -9.92 -7.63
C ASP A 55 -27.19 -9.07 -6.52
N LEU A 56 -26.70 -9.22 -5.29
CA LEU A 56 -26.89 -8.25 -4.22
C LEU A 56 -25.90 -7.12 -4.45
N VAL A 57 -26.37 -5.88 -4.41
CA VAL A 57 -25.55 -4.68 -4.58
C VAL A 57 -25.81 -3.65 -3.49
N VAL A 58 -24.73 -2.95 -3.11
CA VAL A 58 -24.77 -1.83 -2.17
C VAL A 58 -24.03 -0.66 -2.81
N TYR A 59 -24.68 0.50 -2.86
CA TYR A 59 -24.11 1.76 -3.29
C TYR A 59 -24.13 2.77 -2.15
N GLN A 60 -23.21 3.73 -2.19
CA GLN A 60 -23.20 4.87 -1.28
C GLN A 60 -23.32 6.18 -2.06
N ASP A 61 -23.91 7.19 -1.43
CA ASP A 61 -24.28 8.45 -2.07
C ASP A 61 -24.20 9.62 -1.08
N ALA A 62 -23.50 10.67 -1.48
CA ALA A 62 -23.28 11.88 -0.69
C ALA A 62 -24.51 12.81 -0.65
N ASN A 63 -25.37 12.77 -1.67
CA ASN A 63 -26.42 13.77 -1.89
C ASN A 63 -27.83 13.27 -1.52
N GLY A 64 -28.05 11.95 -1.48
CA GLY A 64 -29.33 11.34 -1.11
C GLY A 64 -30.48 11.56 -2.10
N GLY A 65 -30.16 12.01 -3.31
CA GLY A 65 -31.08 12.35 -4.38
C GLY A 65 -31.36 11.15 -5.29
N SER A 66 -30.95 11.26 -6.56
CA SER A 66 -31.08 10.17 -7.52
C SER A 66 -29.85 9.27 -7.40
N PRO A 67 -29.98 7.92 -7.41
CA PRO A 67 -28.83 7.02 -7.34
C PRO A 67 -27.95 7.02 -8.60
N VAL A 68 -28.17 7.93 -9.55
CA VAL A 68 -27.46 7.95 -10.84
C VAL A 68 -25.96 8.18 -10.67
N ASP A 69 -25.57 8.91 -9.63
CA ASP A 69 -24.19 9.21 -9.22
C ASP A 69 -23.74 8.45 -7.97
N ALA A 70 -24.54 7.48 -7.51
CA ALA A 70 -24.16 6.61 -6.39
C ALA A 70 -23.00 5.69 -6.80
N THR A 71 -22.06 5.49 -5.88
CA THR A 71 -20.85 4.67 -6.09
C THR A 71 -21.08 3.26 -5.56
N LEU A 72 -20.81 2.23 -6.37
CA LEU A 72 -20.90 0.83 -5.94
C LEU A 72 -19.79 0.54 -4.91
N VAL A 73 -20.19 0.06 -3.73
CA VAL A 73 -19.24 -0.29 -2.64
C VAL A 73 -19.22 -1.78 -2.34
N TYR A 74 -20.26 -2.52 -2.73
CA TYR A 74 -20.31 -3.96 -2.49
C TYR A 74 -21.16 -4.68 -3.54
N ARG A 75 -20.72 -5.89 -3.92
CA ARG A 75 -21.46 -6.82 -4.78
C ARG A 75 -21.22 -8.26 -4.35
N GLN A 76 -22.29 -9.05 -4.27
CA GLN A 76 -22.20 -10.49 -4.01
C GLN A 76 -23.26 -11.24 -4.81
N THR A 77 -22.86 -12.31 -5.50
CA THR A 77 -23.80 -13.20 -6.17
C THR A 77 -24.40 -14.18 -5.16
N VAL A 78 -25.73 -14.28 -5.15
CA VAL A 78 -26.49 -15.16 -4.24
C VAL A 78 -27.55 -15.96 -4.98
N SER A 79 -27.97 -17.08 -4.39
CA SER A 79 -29.14 -17.83 -4.83
C SER A 79 -30.29 -17.68 -3.83
N LEU A 80 -31.48 -17.33 -4.34
CA LEU A 80 -32.70 -17.24 -3.55
C LEU A 80 -33.65 -18.34 -4.00
N GLU A 81 -33.67 -19.46 -3.29
CA GLU A 81 -34.46 -20.65 -3.66
C GLU A 81 -35.74 -20.81 -2.82
N ARG A 82 -35.97 -19.92 -1.84
CA ARG A 82 -37.05 -20.07 -0.86
C ARG A 82 -37.96 -18.84 -0.84
N THR A 83 -39.24 -19.09 -0.57
CA THR A 83 -40.22 -18.05 -0.29
C THR A 83 -40.09 -17.54 1.15
N GLY A 84 -40.59 -16.34 1.42
CA GLY A 84 -40.49 -15.66 2.71
C GLY A 84 -39.32 -14.68 2.78
N VAL A 85 -38.97 -14.26 4.00
CA VAL A 85 -37.85 -13.34 4.22
C VAL A 85 -36.54 -14.11 4.12
N ASN A 86 -35.77 -13.80 3.09
CA ASN A 86 -34.43 -14.34 2.90
C ASN A 86 -33.43 -13.35 3.46
N ARG A 87 -32.70 -13.76 4.50
CA ARG A 87 -31.66 -12.97 5.17
C ARG A 87 -30.29 -13.43 4.66
N ILE A 88 -29.54 -12.51 4.06
CA ILE A 88 -28.26 -12.76 3.38
C ILE A 88 -27.17 -12.05 4.17
N ALA A 89 -26.29 -12.81 4.81
CA ALA A 89 -25.08 -12.27 5.41
C ALA A 89 -24.07 -11.96 4.31
N LEU A 90 -23.43 -10.79 4.39
CA LEU A 90 -22.36 -10.44 3.48
C LEU A 90 -21.10 -11.26 3.83
N GLU A 91 -20.31 -11.64 2.83
CA GLU A 91 -19.03 -12.34 3.05
C GLU A 91 -18.03 -11.46 3.81
N GLN A 92 -18.11 -10.15 3.60
CA GLN A 92 -17.40 -9.10 4.31
C GLN A 92 -18.37 -7.93 4.50
N ALA A 93 -18.28 -7.22 5.62
CA ALA A 93 -19.13 -6.06 5.85
C ALA A 93 -18.86 -4.98 4.79
N ALA A 94 -19.92 -4.42 4.20
CA ALA A 94 -19.77 -3.28 3.30
C ALA A 94 -19.61 -2.00 4.14
N ILE A 95 -18.51 -1.28 3.93
CA ILE A 95 -18.22 -0.04 4.65
C ILE A 95 -18.81 1.13 3.88
N ILE A 96 -19.65 1.90 4.57
CA ILE A 96 -20.36 3.06 4.05
C ILE A 96 -19.76 4.30 4.68
N THR A 97 -19.22 5.18 3.86
CA THR A 97 -18.62 6.46 4.29
C THR A 97 -19.51 7.65 4.00
N GLU A 98 -20.62 7.45 3.27
CA GLU A 98 -21.54 8.51 2.86
C GLU A 98 -22.86 8.46 3.65
N PRO A 99 -23.58 9.60 3.78
CA PRO A 99 -24.81 9.69 4.55
C PRO A 99 -25.97 8.86 3.98
N VAL A 100 -25.96 8.50 2.70
CA VAL A 100 -27.01 7.70 2.07
C VAL A 100 -26.45 6.41 1.50
N VAL A 101 -27.19 5.31 1.71
CA VAL A 101 -26.88 3.99 1.16
C VAL A 101 -28.06 3.48 0.33
N TRP A 102 -27.77 2.92 -0.84
CA TRP A 102 -28.73 2.25 -1.70
C TRP A 102 -28.47 0.75 -1.68
N VAL A 103 -29.46 -0.04 -1.28
CA VAL A 103 -29.31 -1.50 -1.11
C VAL A 103 -30.33 -2.22 -1.96
N GLY A 104 -29.91 -3.21 -2.73
CA GLY A 104 -30.86 -3.99 -3.51
C GLY A 104 -30.30 -5.14 -4.29
N PHE A 105 -31.05 -5.52 -5.32
CA PHE A 105 -30.89 -6.79 -6.03
C PHE A 105 -31.09 -6.62 -7.53
N TYR A 106 -30.19 -7.19 -8.33
CA TYR A 106 -30.39 -7.39 -9.76
C TYR A 106 -31.16 -8.70 -9.99
N LEU A 107 -32.46 -8.57 -10.22
CA LEU A 107 -33.41 -9.68 -10.19
C LEU A 107 -33.68 -10.22 -11.60
N PRO A 108 -33.72 -11.55 -11.78
CA PRO A 108 -34.06 -12.16 -13.06
C PRO A 108 -35.55 -12.03 -13.37
N VAL A 109 -35.90 -12.22 -14.64
CA VAL A 109 -37.30 -12.38 -15.08
C VAL A 109 -37.98 -13.51 -14.31
N ASP A 110 -39.29 -13.37 -14.11
CA ASP A 110 -40.17 -14.26 -13.34
C ASP A 110 -39.98 -14.24 -11.81
N PHE A 111 -39.01 -13.48 -11.30
CA PHE A 111 -38.83 -13.31 -9.86
C PHE A 111 -39.97 -12.51 -9.24
N ARG A 112 -40.52 -12.95 -8.10
CA ARG A 112 -41.61 -12.27 -7.38
C ARG A 112 -41.26 -11.97 -5.94
N PHE A 113 -41.49 -10.74 -5.50
CA PHE A 113 -41.18 -10.24 -4.16
C PHE A 113 -42.32 -9.41 -3.58
N HIS A 114 -42.26 -9.15 -2.28
CA HIS A 114 -43.26 -8.31 -1.60
C HIS A 114 -42.80 -6.85 -1.55
N ALA A 115 -43.74 -5.92 -1.72
CA ALA A 115 -43.54 -4.50 -1.44
C ALA A 115 -44.71 -3.97 -0.60
N ASP A 116 -44.44 -3.00 0.27
CA ASP A 116 -45.48 -2.33 1.06
C ASP A 116 -46.38 -1.50 0.15
N ARG A 117 -47.70 -1.47 0.39
CA ARG A 117 -48.65 -0.64 -0.38
C ARG A 117 -48.77 0.81 0.12
N SER A 118 -47.95 1.16 1.11
CA SER A 118 -48.02 2.43 1.82
C SER A 118 -46.64 3.06 1.87
N GLY A 119 -46.55 4.32 1.42
CA GLY A 119 -45.32 5.12 1.44
C GLY A 119 -45.03 5.74 0.08
N PRO A 120 -44.31 6.88 0.03
CA PRO A 120 -43.90 7.46 -1.24
C PRO A 120 -42.85 6.56 -1.91
N SER A 121 -43.06 6.21 -3.18
CA SER A 121 -42.18 5.32 -3.96
C SER A 121 -40.79 5.90 -4.25
N VAL A 122 -40.53 7.15 -3.86
CA VAL A 122 -39.24 7.86 -4.02
C VAL A 122 -38.08 7.19 -3.29
N LEU A 123 -38.34 6.22 -2.41
CA LEU A 123 -37.30 5.46 -1.70
C LEU A 123 -36.94 4.14 -2.38
N THR A 124 -37.63 3.74 -3.45
CA THR A 124 -37.25 2.57 -4.26
C THR A 124 -37.01 2.98 -5.71
N TYR A 125 -35.83 2.65 -6.22
CA TYR A 125 -35.44 2.82 -7.61
C TYR A 125 -35.32 1.48 -8.31
N TRP A 126 -35.42 1.55 -9.62
CA TRP A 126 -35.24 0.45 -10.55
C TRP A 126 -34.40 0.88 -11.75
N ALA A 127 -33.68 -0.08 -12.32
CA ALA A 127 -32.89 0.15 -13.51
C ALA A 127 -32.85 -1.10 -14.40
N TRP A 128 -32.88 -0.91 -15.71
CA TRP A 128 -32.78 -1.98 -16.71
C TRP A 128 -32.37 -1.45 -18.08
N THR A 129 -31.96 -2.37 -18.97
CA THR A 129 -31.62 -2.07 -20.37
C THR A 129 -32.31 -3.07 -21.30
N PRO A 130 -33.01 -2.64 -22.36
CA PRO A 130 -33.68 -3.54 -23.28
C PRO A 130 -32.74 -4.59 -23.89
N ALA A 131 -33.16 -5.85 -23.86
CA ALA A 131 -32.46 -7.00 -24.42
C ALA A 131 -30.97 -7.14 -23.99
N SER A 132 -30.59 -6.56 -22.86
CA SER A 132 -29.20 -6.52 -22.37
C SER A 132 -29.15 -6.35 -20.85
N THR A 133 -27.94 -6.46 -20.31
CA THR A 133 -27.60 -5.94 -18.98
C THR A 133 -27.02 -4.53 -19.11
N PHE A 134 -26.88 -3.83 -17.98
CA PHE A 134 -26.07 -2.62 -17.86
C PHE A 134 -24.96 -2.83 -16.83
N ASP A 135 -24.01 -1.92 -16.79
CA ASP A 135 -22.90 -2.00 -15.85
C ASP A 135 -23.37 -1.60 -14.45
N LEU A 136 -23.43 -2.57 -13.53
CA LEU A 136 -23.79 -2.33 -12.14
C LEU A 136 -22.80 -1.42 -11.41
N ALA A 137 -21.58 -1.22 -11.91
CA ALA A 137 -20.64 -0.23 -11.39
C ALA A 137 -20.96 1.21 -11.83
N SER A 138 -21.83 1.39 -12.82
CA SER A 138 -22.25 2.70 -13.33
C SER A 138 -23.76 2.71 -13.61
N LEU A 139 -24.56 3.11 -12.62
CA LEU A 139 -26.03 3.14 -12.75
C LEU A 139 -26.52 4.04 -13.89
N SER A 140 -25.75 5.07 -14.23
CA SER A 140 -25.99 5.93 -15.40
C SER A 140 -25.95 5.20 -16.75
N SER A 141 -25.36 3.99 -16.81
CA SER A 141 -25.31 3.16 -18.02
C SER A 141 -26.62 2.43 -18.32
N ALA A 142 -27.57 2.40 -17.38
CA ALA A 142 -28.90 1.84 -17.60
C ALA A 142 -29.69 2.69 -18.60
N ALA A 143 -30.37 2.05 -19.55
CA ALA A 143 -31.24 2.77 -20.49
C ALA A 143 -32.45 3.41 -19.77
N VAL A 144 -32.90 2.78 -18.69
CA VAL A 144 -33.94 3.29 -17.81
C VAL A 144 -33.42 3.25 -16.38
N LEU A 145 -33.50 4.40 -15.70
CA LEU A 145 -33.28 4.57 -14.27
C LEU A 145 -34.29 5.61 -13.77
N GLY A 146 -35.08 5.29 -12.77
CA GLY A 146 -36.06 6.23 -12.25
C GLY A 146 -36.65 5.84 -10.89
N PRO A 147 -37.36 6.77 -10.23
CA PRO A 147 -38.18 6.42 -9.09
C PRO A 147 -39.34 5.52 -9.54
N GLY A 148 -39.88 4.71 -8.62
CA GLY A 148 -41.07 3.89 -8.88
C GLY A 148 -42.36 4.69 -9.02
N ASP A 149 -42.47 5.66 -9.93
CA ASP A 149 -43.73 6.39 -10.20
C ASP A 149 -44.65 5.69 -11.22
N GLY A 150 -44.25 4.51 -11.70
CA GLY A 150 -45.09 3.65 -12.52
C GLY A 150 -45.23 4.05 -13.99
N SER A 151 -44.36 4.92 -14.52
CA SER A 151 -44.36 5.23 -15.95
C SER A 151 -43.45 4.29 -16.79
N GLU A 152 -43.96 3.87 -17.95
CA GLU A 152 -43.41 2.91 -18.95
C GLU A 152 -41.93 3.11 -19.33
N PRO A 153 -41.17 2.08 -19.81
CA PRO A 153 -41.59 0.89 -20.58
C PRO A 153 -41.65 -0.48 -19.88
N VAL A 154 -41.25 -0.61 -18.62
CA VAL A 154 -41.49 -1.84 -17.85
C VAL A 154 -42.64 -1.52 -16.92
N GLY A 155 -43.75 -2.26 -16.98
CA GLY A 155 -45.02 -1.89 -16.33
C GLY A 155 -45.03 -2.05 -14.79
N ILE A 156 -44.01 -1.57 -14.08
CA ILE A 156 -43.97 -1.68 -12.62
C ILE A 156 -44.62 -0.42 -12.01
N ALA A 157 -45.93 -0.46 -11.84
CA ALA A 157 -46.65 0.41 -10.92
C ALA A 157 -46.36 -0.05 -9.49
N MET A 158 -45.19 0.31 -8.95
CA MET A 158 -44.95 0.17 -7.52
C MET A 158 -45.72 1.24 -6.76
N ASP A 159 -46.94 0.91 -6.34
CA ASP A 159 -47.70 1.67 -5.35
C ASP A 159 -47.03 1.57 -3.94
N GLY A 160 -45.69 1.51 -3.87
CA GLY A 160 -45.01 0.90 -2.74
C GLY A 160 -43.49 0.90 -2.67
N ILE A 161 -42.98 0.46 -1.51
CA ILE A 161 -41.55 0.31 -1.20
C ILE A 161 -41.20 -1.18 -1.18
N ALA A 162 -40.18 -1.59 -1.92
CA ALA A 162 -39.74 -3.00 -1.90
C ALA A 162 -39.39 -3.42 -0.47
N ARG A 163 -39.78 -4.63 -0.05
CA ARG A 163 -39.45 -5.15 1.29
C ARG A 163 -38.01 -5.65 1.35
N ILE A 164 -37.10 -4.69 1.22
CA ILE A 164 -35.66 -4.82 1.40
C ILE A 164 -35.30 -4.13 2.73
N THR A 165 -34.52 -4.82 3.56
CA THR A 165 -34.05 -4.32 4.85
C THR A 165 -32.55 -4.52 4.95
N ALA A 166 -31.85 -3.56 5.56
CA ALA A 166 -30.41 -3.63 5.81
C ALA A 166 -30.13 -3.62 7.31
N GLU A 167 -29.23 -4.48 7.78
CA GLU A 167 -28.72 -4.46 9.14
C GLU A 167 -27.36 -3.77 9.13
N MET A 168 -27.26 -2.66 9.86
CA MET A 168 -26.08 -1.80 9.92
C MET A 168 -25.72 -1.49 11.36
N ARG A 169 -24.43 -1.19 11.57
CA ARG A 169 -23.83 -0.75 12.83
C ARG A 169 -22.68 0.21 12.55
N THR A 170 -22.15 0.89 13.57
CA THR A 170 -20.87 1.59 13.45
C THR A 170 -19.78 0.59 13.04
N ALA A 171 -18.96 0.96 12.05
CA ALA A 171 -17.86 0.11 11.60
C ALA A 171 -16.79 0.00 12.69
N LYS A 172 -16.17 -1.16 12.80
CA LYS A 172 -15.00 -1.33 13.67
C LYS A 172 -13.74 -0.86 12.97
N HIS A 173 -12.72 -0.52 13.75
CA HIS A 173 -11.45 0.01 13.23
C HIS A 173 -10.77 -0.93 12.21
N ASP A 174 -10.76 -2.23 12.51
CA ASP A 174 -10.19 -3.27 11.65
C ASP A 174 -10.95 -3.42 10.32
N GLU A 175 -12.24 -3.13 10.30
CA GLU A 175 -13.09 -3.24 9.12
C GLU A 175 -12.97 -2.03 8.19
N ILE A 176 -12.86 -0.82 8.77
CA ILE A 176 -12.59 0.42 8.02
C ILE A 176 -11.32 0.26 7.19
N GLY A 177 -10.31 -0.39 7.78
CA GLY A 177 -9.07 -0.64 7.11
C GLY A 177 -9.21 -1.48 5.83
N VAL A 178 -10.02 -2.54 5.87
CA VAL A 178 -10.16 -3.46 4.72
C VAL A 178 -10.88 -2.81 3.53
N ALA A 179 -11.72 -1.79 3.76
CA ALA A 179 -12.57 -1.22 2.72
C ALA A 179 -12.03 0.06 2.06
N LEU A 180 -11.00 0.68 2.61
CA LEU A 180 -10.36 1.79 1.92
C LEU A 180 -9.59 1.28 0.70
N PRO A 181 -9.56 2.05 -0.41
CA PRO A 181 -8.57 1.82 -1.45
C PRO A 181 -7.20 1.75 -0.76
N LEU A 182 -6.46 0.67 -1.00
CA LEU A 182 -5.08 0.54 -0.51
C LEU A 182 -4.35 1.87 -0.81
N GLY A 183 -3.54 2.36 0.13
CA GLY A 183 -2.89 3.66 -0.07
C GLY A 183 -3.67 4.89 0.33
N GLN A 184 -4.91 4.77 0.80
CA GLN A 184 -5.61 5.87 1.45
C GLN A 184 -5.63 5.65 2.96
N GLN A 185 -5.58 6.75 3.71
CA GLN A 185 -5.79 6.74 5.14
C GLN A 185 -7.22 7.16 5.48
N PHE A 186 -7.80 6.55 6.50
CA PHE A 186 -9.02 7.03 7.12
C PHE A 186 -8.69 8.20 8.05
N VAL A 187 -9.52 9.24 8.13
CA VAL A 187 -9.35 10.29 9.16
C VAL A 187 -10.33 10.00 10.28
N ALA A 188 -9.80 9.65 11.46
CA ALA A 188 -10.64 9.41 12.64
C ALA A 188 -11.34 10.69 13.11
N GLU A 189 -12.46 10.52 13.81
CA GLU A 189 -13.16 11.65 14.42
C GLU A 189 -12.29 12.43 15.41
N VAL A 190 -12.53 13.74 15.46
CA VAL A 190 -11.81 14.64 16.36
C VAL A 190 -12.10 14.28 17.82
N GLY A 191 -11.06 14.01 18.61
CA GLY A 191 -11.17 13.75 20.04
C GLY A 191 -11.03 12.29 20.47
N GLN A 192 -10.71 11.38 19.54
CA GLN A 192 -10.30 10.01 19.89
C GLN A 192 -9.05 10.04 20.78
N ASP A 193 -9.06 9.23 21.84
CA ASP A 193 -8.01 9.19 22.84
C ASP A 193 -6.86 8.29 22.39
N THR A 194 -5.71 8.90 22.07
CA THR A 194 -4.47 8.19 21.72
C THR A 194 -3.47 8.12 22.87
N SER A 195 -3.89 8.46 24.10
CA SER A 195 -3.01 8.49 25.28
C SER A 195 -2.52 7.12 25.73
N ILE A 196 -3.19 6.05 25.30
CA ILE A 196 -2.77 4.66 25.52
C ILE A 196 -1.52 4.28 24.71
N MET A 197 -1.25 5.00 23.61
CA MET A 197 -0.12 4.71 22.73
C MET A 197 1.21 5.01 23.43
N GLN A 198 2.12 4.04 23.41
CA GLN A 198 3.44 4.16 24.00
C GLN A 198 4.52 4.26 22.92
N ALA A 199 5.42 5.24 23.03
CA ALA A 199 6.59 5.33 22.16
C ALA A 199 7.62 4.23 22.49
N TYR A 200 8.29 3.71 21.46
CA TYR A 200 9.44 2.82 21.63
C TYR A 200 10.66 3.59 22.15
N GLU A 201 11.47 2.98 23.02
CA GLU A 201 12.64 3.62 23.66
C GLU A 201 13.70 4.10 22.66
N ASN A 202 13.88 3.40 21.54
CA ASN A 202 14.87 3.74 20.50
C ASN A 202 14.25 4.24 19.19
N CYS A 203 12.93 4.42 19.15
CA CYS A 203 12.18 4.85 17.97
C CYS A 203 11.06 5.81 18.39
N ASP A 204 11.41 7.00 18.88
CA ASP A 204 10.46 7.98 19.46
C ASP A 204 9.29 8.38 18.54
N LEU A 205 9.45 8.19 17.22
CA LEU A 205 8.43 8.50 16.22
C LEU A 205 7.47 7.34 15.94
N VAL A 206 7.76 6.14 16.45
CA VAL A 206 6.89 4.96 16.35
C VAL A 206 6.29 4.69 17.72
N LEU A 207 4.97 4.55 17.76
CA LEU A 207 4.21 4.18 18.94
C LEU A 207 3.55 2.82 18.73
N TYR A 208 3.26 2.13 19.81
CA TYR A 208 2.46 0.90 19.80
C TYR A 208 1.46 0.91 20.95
N ASP A 209 0.37 0.17 20.79
CA ASP A 209 -0.61 -0.02 21.84
C ASP A 209 -0.17 -1.20 22.76
N PRO A 210 0.20 -0.94 24.02
CA PRO A 210 0.55 -2.01 24.96
C PRO A 210 -0.67 -2.80 25.47
N GLU A 211 -1.89 -2.27 25.31
CA GLU A 211 -3.12 -2.96 25.70
C GLU A 211 -3.45 -4.09 24.72
N ASP A 212 -3.17 -3.94 23.42
CA ASP A 212 -3.31 -5.02 22.44
C ASP A 212 -2.50 -6.26 22.83
N ASN A 213 -1.30 -6.04 23.35
CA ASN A 213 -0.40 -7.09 23.81
C ASN A 213 -0.88 -7.73 25.13
N SER A 214 -1.28 -6.90 26.10
CA SER A 214 -1.60 -7.38 27.46
C SER A 214 -3.02 -7.90 27.63
N ILE A 215 -4.00 -7.39 26.89
CA ILE A 215 -5.42 -7.74 27.02
C ILE A 215 -5.84 -8.80 25.99
N SER A 216 -5.47 -8.63 24.72
CA SER A 216 -5.98 -9.48 23.64
C SER A 216 -5.30 -10.84 23.57
N ALA A 217 -4.07 -10.96 24.08
CA ALA A 217 -3.31 -12.20 23.99
C ALA A 217 -3.17 -12.96 25.33
N ASP A 218 -3.44 -12.33 26.48
CA ASP A 218 -3.05 -12.86 27.82
C ASP A 218 -1.55 -13.27 27.88
N LEU A 219 -0.76 -12.73 26.94
CA LEU A 219 0.62 -13.10 26.63
C LEU A 219 1.39 -11.80 26.50
N SER A 220 2.13 -11.41 27.54
CA SER A 220 3.09 -10.31 27.41
C SER A 220 4.27 -10.78 26.54
N PHE A 221 4.35 -10.33 25.29
CA PHE A 221 5.57 -10.48 24.50
C PHE A 221 6.28 -9.12 24.36
N PRO A 222 7.60 -9.04 24.60
CA PRO A 222 8.31 -7.79 24.44
C PRO A 222 8.38 -7.39 22.97
N LEU A 223 8.10 -6.12 22.70
CA LEU A 223 8.38 -5.48 21.42
C LEU A 223 9.53 -4.50 21.63
N ASP A 224 10.50 -4.53 20.72
CA ASP A 224 11.59 -3.57 20.63
C ASP A 224 11.60 -2.96 19.23
N CYS A 225 12.25 -1.81 19.08
CA CYS A 225 12.41 -1.14 17.81
C CYS A 225 13.82 -0.58 17.66
N ARG A 226 14.35 -0.62 16.44
CA ARG A 226 15.55 0.15 16.05
C ARG A 226 15.33 0.86 14.73
N ILE A 227 16.00 1.98 14.52
CA ILE A 227 16.11 2.60 13.20
C ILE A 227 17.05 1.75 12.37
N ALA A 228 16.56 1.26 11.23
CA ALA A 228 17.32 0.46 10.29
C ALA A 228 17.89 1.33 9.17
N PRO A 229 19.08 0.99 8.63
CA PRO A 229 19.64 1.68 7.49
C PRO A 229 18.87 1.35 6.20
N GLU A 230 18.87 2.28 5.25
CA GLU A 230 17.99 2.20 4.07
C GLU A 230 18.22 1.00 3.16
N PHE A 231 19.44 0.47 3.12
CA PHE A 231 19.76 -0.71 2.32
C PHE A 231 19.09 -2.00 2.85
N GLU A 232 18.60 -2.00 4.09
CA GLU A 232 17.83 -3.12 4.65
C GLU A 232 16.38 -3.11 4.16
N ALA A 233 15.89 -2.01 3.56
CA ALA A 233 14.54 -1.94 3.02
C ALA A 233 14.38 -2.92 1.86
N PRO A 234 13.34 -3.77 1.86
CA PRO A 234 13.05 -4.59 0.71
C PRO A 234 12.74 -3.74 -0.52
N THR A 235 13.13 -4.24 -1.69
CA THR A 235 12.82 -3.59 -2.97
C THR A 235 11.57 -4.17 -3.63
N ALA A 236 11.10 -5.31 -3.14
CA ALA A 236 9.94 -6.01 -3.66
C ALA A 236 8.65 -5.58 -2.95
N TRP A 237 7.55 -5.59 -3.70
CA TRP A 237 6.20 -5.27 -3.22
C TRP A 237 5.30 -6.48 -3.38
N ALA A 238 4.53 -6.80 -2.35
CA ALA A 238 3.55 -7.85 -2.39
C ALA A 238 2.17 -7.22 -2.58
N ASN A 239 1.86 -6.83 -3.83
CA ASN A 239 0.52 -6.60 -4.40
C ASN A 239 0.67 -6.12 -5.87
N PRO A 240 0.36 -6.95 -6.89
CA PRO A 240 -0.72 -6.54 -7.81
C PRO A 240 -1.56 -7.72 -8.36
N PRO A 241 -2.85 -7.47 -8.68
CA PRO A 241 -3.23 -7.71 -10.08
C PRO A 241 -3.71 -6.46 -10.85
N ASP A 242 -4.56 -5.59 -10.28
CA ASP A 242 -5.25 -4.53 -11.07
C ASP A 242 -5.26 -3.12 -10.44
N GLN A 243 -4.62 -2.94 -9.27
CA GLN A 243 -4.45 -1.63 -8.60
C GLN A 243 -2.98 -1.45 -8.25
N ILE A 244 -2.16 -1.06 -9.24
CA ILE A 244 -0.79 -0.63 -8.96
C ILE A 244 -0.91 0.70 -8.23
N LEU A 245 -0.82 0.64 -6.90
CA LEU A 245 -0.67 1.83 -6.09
C LEU A 245 0.79 2.23 -6.13
N ASP A 246 1.05 3.29 -6.89
CA ASP A 246 2.36 3.90 -6.92
C ASP A 246 2.63 4.56 -5.56
N MET A 247 3.51 3.93 -4.79
CA MET A 247 3.85 4.30 -3.42
C MET A 247 5.32 4.66 -3.34
N GLN A 248 5.62 5.76 -2.63
CA GLN A 248 6.98 6.14 -2.28
C GLN A 248 7.16 6.04 -0.78
N ARG A 249 8.18 5.30 -0.33
CA ARG A 249 8.59 5.34 1.08
C ARG A 249 9.11 6.74 1.39
N ALA A 250 8.56 7.37 2.41
CA ALA A 250 8.92 8.73 2.81
C ALA A 250 9.45 8.79 4.24
N GLY A 251 9.08 7.82 5.09
CA GLY A 251 9.58 7.74 6.47
C GLY A 251 10.86 6.94 6.61
N ASN A 252 11.52 7.10 7.77
CA ASN A 252 12.61 6.21 8.18
C ASN A 252 12.19 4.74 8.11
N LEU A 253 13.18 3.87 7.94
CA LEU A 253 12.99 2.43 8.09
C LEU A 253 13.12 2.05 9.56
N TYR A 254 12.08 1.46 10.14
CA TYR A 254 12.11 0.94 11.50
C TYR A 254 12.10 -0.58 11.45
N LYS A 255 12.91 -1.24 12.28
CA LYS A 255 12.84 -2.70 12.47
C LYS A 255 12.18 -2.96 13.81
N ILE A 256 10.99 -3.57 13.78
CA ILE A 256 10.30 -4.08 14.96
C ILE A 256 10.83 -5.48 15.25
N GLU A 257 11.25 -5.70 16.48
CA GLU A 257 11.81 -6.96 16.94
C GLU A 257 11.01 -7.48 18.14
N THR A 258 10.93 -8.79 18.27
CA THR A 258 10.29 -9.42 19.43
C THR A 258 11.09 -10.64 19.87
N THR A 259 11.14 -10.87 21.18
CA THR A 259 11.69 -12.10 21.76
C THR A 259 10.54 -12.97 22.23
N LEU A 260 9.80 -13.52 21.27
CA LEU A 260 8.80 -14.55 21.55
C LEU A 260 9.50 -15.81 22.06
N ARG A 261 8.88 -16.48 23.03
CA ARG A 261 9.31 -17.82 23.44
C ARG A 261 8.97 -18.82 22.34
N GLU A 262 9.67 -19.96 22.32
CA GLU A 262 9.47 -21.03 21.34
C GLU A 262 8.00 -21.55 21.29
N ASP A 263 7.29 -21.49 22.41
CA ASP A 263 5.87 -21.83 22.55
C ASP A 263 4.89 -20.71 22.15
N GLN A 264 5.38 -19.49 21.92
CA GLN A 264 4.60 -18.32 21.53
C GLN A 264 4.72 -17.99 20.04
N HIS A 265 5.68 -18.60 19.33
CA HIS A 265 5.76 -18.44 17.88
C HIS A 265 4.59 -19.13 17.18
N VAL A 266 4.04 -18.47 16.16
CA VAL A 266 3.19 -19.14 15.17
C VAL A 266 4.05 -20.17 14.45
N TRP A 267 3.70 -21.45 14.57
CA TRP A 267 4.48 -22.57 14.03
C TRP A 267 4.88 -22.32 12.57
N GLY A 268 6.19 -22.25 12.30
CA GLY A 268 6.75 -22.01 10.97
C GLY A 268 6.84 -20.55 10.51
N ARG A 269 6.48 -19.56 11.35
CA ARG A 269 6.56 -18.12 11.01
C ARG A 269 7.11 -17.30 12.19
N PRO A 270 8.45 -17.24 12.35
CA PRO A 270 9.07 -16.65 13.54
C PRO A 270 8.81 -15.15 13.72
N SER A 271 8.53 -14.42 12.64
CA SER A 271 8.23 -12.99 12.65
C SER A 271 6.73 -12.67 12.82
N GLN A 272 5.83 -13.65 12.72
CA GLN A 272 4.39 -13.41 12.86
C GLN A 272 4.04 -13.14 14.32
N LEU A 273 3.35 -12.04 14.56
CA LEU A 273 2.84 -11.71 15.89
C LEU A 273 1.66 -12.63 16.27
N PRO A 274 1.52 -13.05 17.54
CA PRO A 274 0.39 -13.89 17.99
C PRO A 274 -0.97 -13.19 17.85
N VAL A 275 -0.97 -11.87 18.00
CA VAL A 275 -2.10 -10.97 17.78
C VAL A 275 -1.61 -9.79 16.94
N ARG A 276 -2.52 -9.12 16.24
CA ARG A 276 -2.18 -7.84 15.63
C ARG A 276 -2.01 -6.80 16.72
N VAL A 277 -1.08 -5.88 16.51
CA VAL A 277 -0.79 -4.81 17.45
C VAL A 277 -0.89 -3.50 16.69
N THR A 278 -1.70 -2.59 17.19
CA THR A 278 -1.81 -1.24 16.67
C THR A 278 -0.46 -0.54 16.80
N HIS A 279 0.11 -0.16 15.67
CA HIS A 279 1.29 0.70 15.61
C HIS A 279 0.90 2.04 15.01
N CYS A 280 1.41 3.12 15.58
CA CYS A 280 1.26 4.46 15.04
C CYS A 280 2.61 5.08 14.72
N MET A 281 2.64 6.00 13.77
CA MET A 281 3.80 6.82 13.46
C MET A 281 3.45 8.29 13.52
N ARG A 282 4.34 9.09 14.10
CA ARG A 282 4.31 10.55 13.95
C ARG A 282 4.81 10.89 12.55
N ILE A 283 3.90 11.45 11.75
CA ILE A 283 4.18 11.76 10.35
C ILE A 283 4.60 13.23 10.21
N ALA A 284 5.51 13.52 9.28
CA ALA A 284 5.87 14.89 8.96
C ALA A 284 4.61 15.69 8.55
N PRO A 285 4.43 16.96 8.98
CA PRO A 285 3.20 17.70 8.71
C PRO A 285 2.82 17.83 7.23
N GLY A 286 3.80 17.82 6.30
CA GLY A 286 3.55 17.86 4.85
C GLY A 286 3.02 16.54 4.26
N ASP A 287 3.20 15.45 4.99
CA ASP A 287 2.89 14.08 4.58
C ASP A 287 1.62 13.55 5.25
N LEU A 288 1.26 14.14 6.39
CA LEU A 288 0.22 13.68 7.33
C LEU A 288 -1.13 13.38 6.68
N GLU A 289 -1.55 14.14 5.67
CA GLU A 289 -2.87 13.95 5.03
C GLU A 289 -2.93 12.74 4.08
N ARG A 290 -1.78 12.17 3.71
CA ARG A 290 -1.68 11.15 2.66
C ARG A 290 -0.91 9.90 3.09
N ALA A 291 -0.26 9.93 4.26
CA ALA A 291 0.61 8.84 4.68
C ALA A 291 -0.17 7.56 4.97
N VAL A 292 0.41 6.43 4.59
CA VAL A 292 -0.05 5.09 4.98
C VAL A 292 1.13 4.31 5.53
N ILE A 293 0.87 3.42 6.49
CA ILE A 293 1.89 2.53 7.03
C ILE A 293 2.04 1.31 6.12
N GLY A 294 3.28 0.85 5.94
CA GLY A 294 3.57 -0.44 5.34
C GLY A 294 4.41 -1.29 6.27
N GLU A 295 4.18 -2.60 6.24
CA GLU A 295 4.98 -3.61 6.93
C GLU A 295 5.67 -4.54 5.94
N VAL A 296 6.80 -5.12 6.32
CA VAL A 296 7.49 -6.14 5.53
C VAL A 296 7.04 -7.53 5.97
N ARG A 297 6.62 -8.35 4.99
CA ARG A 297 6.34 -9.77 5.21
C ARG A 297 7.27 -10.63 4.37
N GLU A 298 7.56 -11.83 4.88
CA GLU A 298 8.32 -12.83 4.15
C GLU A 298 7.40 -13.62 3.21
N SER A 299 7.81 -13.71 1.95
CA SER A 299 7.15 -14.47 0.90
C SER A 299 8.04 -15.62 0.46
N GLU A 300 7.51 -16.84 0.42
CA GLU A 300 8.25 -18.04 0.02
C GLU A 300 8.85 -17.91 -1.40
N GLN A 301 8.22 -17.13 -2.28
CA GLN A 301 8.61 -17.00 -3.67
C GLN A 301 9.57 -15.82 -3.93
N TRP A 302 9.45 -14.74 -3.16
CA TRP A 302 10.10 -13.46 -3.47
C TRP A 302 10.92 -12.87 -2.32
N GLY A 303 11.02 -13.58 -1.20
CA GLY A 303 11.69 -13.08 0.00
C GLY A 303 10.88 -12.00 0.72
N GLU A 304 11.56 -11.05 1.35
CA GLU A 304 10.91 -9.93 2.04
C GLU A 304 10.23 -8.98 1.04
N GLN A 305 8.97 -8.63 1.30
CA GLN A 305 8.17 -7.73 0.47
C GLN A 305 7.37 -6.74 1.31
N TRP A 306 7.20 -5.52 0.79
CA TRP A 306 6.32 -4.52 1.39
C TRP A 306 4.84 -4.86 1.18
N HIS A 307 4.07 -4.69 2.26
CA HIS A 307 2.63 -4.70 2.28
C HIS A 307 2.13 -3.38 2.84
N VAL A 308 1.44 -2.59 2.01
CA VAL A 308 0.71 -1.40 2.49
C VAL A 308 -0.42 -1.88 3.38
N LEU A 309 -0.47 -1.32 4.59
CA LEU A 309 -1.50 -1.60 5.56
C LEU A 309 -2.60 -0.54 5.47
N PRO A 310 -3.85 -0.95 5.71
CA PRO A 310 -4.87 0.02 6.00
C PRO A 310 -4.49 0.90 7.18
N SER A 311 -4.63 2.20 6.97
CA SER A 311 -4.11 3.20 7.89
C SER A 311 -5.20 4.16 8.34
N VAL A 312 -5.13 4.59 9.60
CA VAL A 312 -6.05 5.55 10.19
C VAL A 312 -5.27 6.67 10.83
N ARG A 313 -5.58 7.91 10.46
CA ARG A 313 -5.01 9.10 11.06
C ARG A 313 -5.80 9.52 12.29
N PHE A 314 -5.09 9.73 13.39
CA PHE A 314 -5.56 10.38 14.59
C PHE A 314 -4.71 11.62 14.85
N ASN A 315 -5.28 12.82 14.68
CA ASN A 315 -4.54 14.07 14.88
C ASN A 315 -3.23 14.12 14.06
N ASP A 316 -2.07 14.05 14.73
CA ASP A 316 -0.71 14.12 14.18
C ASP A 316 -0.03 12.74 13.99
N ILE A 317 -0.75 11.64 14.24
CA ILE A 317 -0.25 10.27 14.05
C ILE A 317 -1.09 9.49 13.04
N VAL A 318 -0.45 8.56 12.34
CA VAL A 318 -1.11 7.58 11.46
C VAL A 318 -0.88 6.20 12.03
N CYS A 319 -1.92 5.39 12.14
CA CYS A 319 -1.94 4.10 12.82
C CYS A 319 -2.36 2.98 11.88
N ALA A 320 -1.85 1.76 12.12
CA ALA A 320 -2.21 0.56 11.38
C ALA A 320 -2.03 -0.70 12.25
N GLU A 321 -2.78 -1.74 11.91
CA GLU A 321 -2.70 -3.05 12.54
C GLU A 321 -1.54 -3.86 11.99
N VAL A 322 -0.44 -3.94 12.74
CA VAL A 322 0.77 -4.66 12.35
C VAL A 322 0.63 -6.12 12.77
N SER A 323 0.94 -7.03 11.85
CA SER A 323 0.80 -8.46 12.06
C SER A 323 2.13 -9.20 12.12
N VAL A 324 3.22 -8.53 11.74
CA VAL A 324 4.57 -9.11 11.68
C VAL A 324 5.56 -8.18 12.38
N ALA A 325 6.37 -8.73 13.30
CA ALA A 325 7.54 -8.05 13.84
C ALA A 325 8.67 -8.07 12.82
N ASN A 326 8.66 -7.09 11.91
CA ASN A 326 9.70 -6.90 10.91
C ASN A 326 9.85 -5.40 10.58
N TYR A 327 10.26 -5.05 9.37
CA TYR A 327 10.40 -3.64 8.99
C TYR A 327 9.05 -2.95 8.85
N LEU A 328 9.01 -1.70 9.29
CA LEU A 328 7.88 -0.80 9.26
C LEU A 328 8.34 0.56 8.73
N SER A 329 7.54 1.18 7.87
CA SER A 329 7.76 2.57 7.43
C SER A 329 6.43 3.20 7.02
N TYR A 330 6.44 4.49 6.70
CA TYR A 330 5.30 5.14 6.07
C TYR A 330 5.60 5.50 4.61
N PHE A 331 4.52 5.48 3.83
CA PHE A 331 4.52 5.63 2.39
C PHE A 331 3.53 6.70 1.98
N LEU A 332 3.81 7.33 0.86
CA LEU A 332 2.94 8.32 0.23
C LEU A 332 2.46 7.78 -1.11
N PRO A 333 1.16 7.90 -1.42
CA PRO A 333 0.66 7.74 -2.78
C PRO A 333 1.32 8.77 -3.67
N ARG A 334 1.85 8.34 -4.81
CA ARG A 334 2.29 9.25 -5.84
C ARG A 334 1.08 9.80 -6.56
N THR A 335 1.10 11.10 -6.80
CA THR A 335 0.07 11.75 -7.62
C THR A 335 0.23 11.29 -9.07
N ALA A 336 -0.85 11.17 -9.83
CA ALA A 336 -0.80 10.81 -11.27
C ALA A 336 0.03 11.79 -12.14
N GLU A 337 0.42 12.94 -11.58
CA GLU A 337 1.32 13.91 -12.20
C GLU A 337 2.81 13.68 -11.88
N SER A 338 3.13 12.74 -10.98
CA SER A 338 4.51 12.33 -10.74
C SER A 338 4.99 11.59 -11.99
N PRO A 339 5.97 12.12 -12.74
CA PRO A 339 6.47 11.43 -13.93
C PRO A 339 6.97 10.03 -13.54
N PRO A 340 6.90 9.05 -14.46
CA PRO A 340 7.49 7.73 -14.28
C PRO A 340 8.91 7.89 -13.75
N ASN A 341 9.14 7.46 -12.51
CA ASN A 341 10.40 7.78 -11.84
C ASN A 341 11.36 6.60 -11.89
N VAL A 342 12.57 6.90 -12.33
CA VAL A 342 13.74 6.13 -11.95
C VAL A 342 14.15 6.59 -10.56
N ASN A 343 14.71 5.70 -9.75
CA ASN A 343 15.42 6.09 -8.54
C ASN A 343 16.55 5.10 -8.32
N LEU A 344 17.77 5.51 -8.58
CA LEU A 344 18.94 4.72 -8.33
C LEU A 344 19.33 4.86 -6.87
N THR A 345 19.87 3.78 -6.33
CA THR A 345 20.39 3.74 -4.97
C THR A 345 21.64 2.89 -4.96
N LEU A 346 22.62 3.30 -4.16
CA LEU A 346 23.81 2.51 -3.91
C LEU A 346 23.61 1.62 -2.68
N GLY A 347 23.85 0.32 -2.84
CA GLY A 347 24.01 -0.58 -1.71
C GLY A 347 25.45 -0.55 -1.16
N TRP A 348 25.74 -1.42 -0.20
CA TRP A 348 27.08 -1.50 0.40
C TRP A 348 28.15 -1.88 -0.65
N THR A 349 29.05 -0.94 -0.94
CA THR A 349 30.15 -1.12 -1.88
C THR A 349 31.28 -1.90 -1.22
N ARG A 350 31.72 -2.98 -1.87
CA ARG A 350 32.88 -3.75 -1.42
C ARG A 350 34.13 -3.16 -2.03
N VAL A 351 35.17 -2.97 -1.21
CA VAL A 351 36.49 -2.50 -1.67
C VAL A 351 37.51 -3.60 -1.34
N ASN A 352 38.37 -3.96 -2.30
CA ASN A 352 39.37 -4.99 -2.11
C ASN A 352 40.73 -4.57 -2.73
N PRO A 353 41.81 -4.45 -1.93
CA PRO A 353 41.83 -4.58 -0.47
C PRO A 353 41.10 -3.43 0.24
N HIS A 354 40.68 -3.64 1.49
CA HIS A 354 40.20 -2.57 2.39
C HIS A 354 40.75 -2.79 3.81
N PRO A 355 41.40 -1.80 4.44
CA PRO A 355 41.69 -0.46 3.92
C PRO A 355 42.57 -0.49 2.66
N LEU A 356 42.57 0.59 1.89
CA LEU A 356 43.45 0.69 0.72
C LEU A 356 44.92 0.73 1.18
N GLU A 357 45.79 0.15 0.36
CA GLU A 357 47.23 0.16 0.56
C GLU A 357 47.90 1.03 -0.51
N CYS A 358 48.87 1.85 -0.10
CA CYS A 358 49.49 2.85 -0.96
C CYS A 358 50.19 2.22 -2.18
N GLY A 359 49.87 2.70 -3.38
CA GLY A 359 50.41 2.19 -4.65
C GLY A 359 49.87 0.82 -5.07
N MET A 360 49.00 0.18 -4.28
CA MET A 360 48.38 -1.09 -4.66
C MET A 360 47.11 -0.89 -5.49
N GLU A 361 46.85 -1.87 -6.37
CA GLU A 361 45.58 -1.95 -7.09
C GLU A 361 44.45 -2.29 -6.13
N ALA A 362 43.38 -1.48 -6.17
CA ALA A 362 42.12 -1.84 -5.56
C ALA A 362 40.97 -1.90 -6.56
N ARG A 363 40.04 -2.81 -6.27
CA ARG A 363 38.81 -3.02 -7.04
C ARG A 363 37.60 -2.85 -6.16
N LEU A 364 36.51 -2.38 -6.76
CA LEU A 364 35.26 -2.13 -6.09
C LEU A 364 34.14 -2.97 -6.71
N SER A 365 33.26 -3.53 -5.88
CA SER A 365 31.99 -4.12 -6.31
C SER A 365 30.84 -3.25 -5.81
N ILE A 366 30.18 -2.54 -6.73
CA ILE A 366 29.21 -1.47 -6.46
C ILE A 366 27.80 -1.97 -6.79
N PRO A 367 26.98 -2.35 -5.80
CA PRO A 367 25.59 -2.69 -6.04
C PRO A 367 24.76 -1.43 -6.33
N VAL A 368 24.18 -1.35 -7.51
CA VAL A 368 23.22 -0.32 -7.93
C VAL A 368 21.84 -0.94 -8.01
N VAL A 369 20.82 -0.29 -7.43
CA VAL A 369 19.43 -0.75 -7.47
C VAL A 369 18.53 0.37 -7.97
N ASN A 370 17.67 0.07 -8.94
CA ASN A 370 16.56 0.96 -9.29
C ASN A 370 15.39 0.69 -8.32
N THR A 371 15.19 1.54 -7.33
CA THR A 371 14.06 1.53 -6.40
C THR A 371 12.85 2.29 -6.94
N GLY A 372 12.98 2.92 -8.11
CA GLY A 372 11.88 3.54 -8.86
C GLY A 372 10.93 2.52 -9.47
N GLN A 373 9.76 2.99 -9.91
CA GLN A 373 8.70 2.15 -10.50
C GLN A 373 8.75 2.12 -12.03
N SER A 374 9.68 2.87 -12.63
CA SER A 374 9.85 2.92 -14.08
C SER A 374 11.12 2.25 -14.54
N TRP A 375 11.00 1.63 -15.70
CA TRP A 375 12.13 1.15 -16.47
C TRP A 375 12.86 2.35 -17.04
N PHE A 376 14.18 2.24 -17.14
CA PHE A 376 14.92 3.08 -18.07
C PHE A 376 15.89 2.23 -18.87
N GLU A 377 16.01 2.64 -20.12
CA GLU A 377 17.01 2.17 -21.06
C GLU A 377 18.09 3.24 -21.07
N THR A 378 19.31 2.89 -20.65
CA THR A 378 20.44 3.77 -20.94
C THR A 378 20.84 3.51 -22.38
N ASN A 379 20.92 4.56 -23.20
CA ASN A 379 21.80 4.46 -24.34
C ASN A 379 23.23 4.41 -23.79
N SER A 380 24.12 3.70 -24.48
CA SER A 380 25.49 3.44 -24.03
C SER A 380 26.21 4.72 -23.59
N GLY A 381 26.33 4.97 -22.28
CA GLY A 381 27.03 6.13 -21.72
C GLY A 381 26.25 7.06 -20.81
N ASP A 382 24.92 6.86 -20.64
CA ASP A 382 24.07 7.83 -19.92
C ASP A 382 24.23 7.79 -18.38
N ILE A 383 24.66 6.66 -17.78
CA ILE A 383 25.02 6.64 -16.34
C ILE A 383 26.53 6.70 -16.19
N LEU A 384 27.01 7.74 -15.49
CA LEU A 384 28.39 7.84 -15.06
C LEU A 384 28.54 7.46 -13.59
N ILE A 385 29.32 6.41 -13.30
CA ILE A 385 29.86 6.19 -11.96
C ILE A 385 31.15 6.98 -11.81
N VAL A 386 31.25 7.79 -10.75
CA VAL A 386 32.46 8.49 -10.36
C VAL A 386 32.93 7.93 -9.02
N ILE A 387 34.19 7.49 -8.97
CA ILE A 387 34.87 7.02 -7.77
C ILE A 387 36.01 7.99 -7.50
N GLU A 388 36.01 8.64 -6.35
CA GLU A 388 37.02 9.62 -5.96
C GLU A 388 37.55 9.27 -4.57
N ASP A 389 38.87 9.31 -4.40
CA ASP A 389 39.49 9.28 -3.08
C ASP A 389 39.98 10.68 -2.72
N PHE A 390 39.78 11.07 -1.46
CA PHE A 390 40.17 12.37 -0.94
C PHE A 390 41.05 12.18 0.29
N HIS A 391 42.15 12.93 0.35
CA HIS A 391 42.85 13.14 1.60
C HIS A 391 42.03 14.08 2.49
N VAL A 392 41.56 13.59 3.64
CA VAL A 392 40.53 14.29 4.46
C VAL A 392 41.03 15.63 4.99
N ALA A 393 42.28 15.70 5.45
CA ALA A 393 42.80 16.92 6.07
C ALA A 393 42.95 18.09 5.09
N THR A 394 43.27 17.80 3.82
CA THR A 394 43.43 18.84 2.79
C THR A 394 42.22 18.95 1.86
N SER A 395 41.31 17.98 1.88
CA SER A 395 40.20 17.82 0.92
C SER A 395 40.66 17.78 -0.54
N ILE A 396 41.91 17.36 -0.78
CA ILE A 396 42.48 17.23 -2.12
C ILE A 396 42.12 15.83 -2.65
N PRO A 397 41.55 15.72 -3.87
CA PRO A 397 41.35 14.42 -4.50
C PRO A 397 42.72 13.81 -4.86
N THR A 398 42.95 12.59 -4.42
CA THR A 398 44.19 11.81 -4.63
C THR A 398 44.07 10.87 -5.82
N THR A 399 42.85 10.38 -6.08
CA THR A 399 42.54 9.52 -7.23
C THR A 399 41.13 9.79 -7.74
N LYS A 400 40.91 9.57 -9.03
CA LYS A 400 39.59 9.68 -9.66
C LYS A 400 39.46 8.66 -10.78
N LEU A 401 38.38 7.88 -10.74
CA LEU A 401 37.96 6.98 -11.81
C LEU A 401 36.53 7.35 -12.24
N GLU A 402 36.36 7.58 -13.54
CA GLU A 402 35.06 7.78 -14.16
C GLU A 402 34.76 6.58 -15.07
N MET A 403 33.61 5.95 -14.88
CA MET A 403 33.22 4.78 -15.65
C MET A 403 31.76 4.88 -16.10
N PRO A 404 31.50 4.87 -17.42
CA PRO A 404 30.14 4.76 -17.92
C PRO A 404 29.62 3.33 -17.68
N ILE A 405 28.36 3.22 -17.25
CA ILE A 405 27.66 1.93 -17.21
C ILE A 405 27.01 1.69 -18.57
N ASN A 406 27.44 0.64 -19.26
CA ASN A 406 26.74 0.11 -20.43
C ASN A 406 25.88 -1.07 -19.98
N THR A 407 24.64 -0.79 -19.60
CA THR A 407 23.67 -1.85 -19.28
C THR A 407 22.41 -1.61 -20.07
N ASP A 408 21.93 -2.63 -20.77
CA ASP A 408 20.81 -2.40 -21.69
C ASP A 408 19.50 -2.01 -20.96
N HIS A 409 19.27 -2.44 -19.70
CA HIS A 409 18.01 -2.17 -18.99
C HIS A 409 18.15 -2.21 -17.45
N PHE A 410 17.58 -1.21 -16.77
CA PHE A 410 17.33 -1.20 -15.32
C PHE A 410 15.82 -1.06 -15.05
N GLY A 411 15.17 -2.20 -14.79
CA GLY A 411 13.77 -2.23 -14.39
C GLY A 411 13.56 -1.95 -12.89
N PRO A 412 12.31 -1.73 -12.46
CA PRO A 412 11.96 -1.60 -11.04
C PRO A 412 12.45 -2.78 -10.20
N GLY A 413 13.08 -2.49 -9.07
CA GLY A 413 13.64 -3.48 -8.14
C GLY A 413 14.87 -4.23 -8.66
N VAL A 414 15.31 -3.97 -9.90
CA VAL A 414 16.47 -4.66 -10.47
C VAL A 414 17.74 -4.17 -9.77
N ARG A 415 18.46 -5.14 -9.19
CA ARG A 415 19.79 -4.96 -8.62
C ARG A 415 20.86 -5.43 -9.61
N ARG A 416 21.89 -4.61 -9.80
CA ARG A 416 23.10 -4.95 -10.55
C ARG A 416 24.32 -4.68 -9.69
N VAL A 417 25.34 -5.53 -9.81
CA VAL A 417 26.65 -5.27 -9.20
C VAL A 417 27.58 -4.85 -10.31
N ILE A 418 28.14 -3.65 -10.19
CA ILE A 418 29.09 -3.09 -11.14
C ILE A 418 30.49 -3.27 -10.55
N GLU A 419 31.35 -3.98 -11.27
CA GLU A 419 32.75 -4.12 -10.91
C GLU A 419 33.51 -2.91 -11.45
N ALA A 420 34.22 -2.20 -10.58
CA ALA A 420 34.98 -1.00 -10.89
C ALA A 420 36.44 -1.13 -10.45
N GLY A 421 37.28 -0.33 -11.09
CA GLY A 421 38.72 -0.33 -10.88
C GLY A 421 39.51 -0.77 -12.11
N PRO A 422 40.84 -0.81 -12.01
CA PRO A 422 41.60 -0.57 -10.79
C PRO A 422 41.66 0.91 -10.38
N ILE A 423 41.71 1.18 -9.07
CA ILE A 423 42.10 2.49 -8.52
C ILE A 423 43.43 2.36 -7.76
N TYR A 424 44.18 3.46 -7.71
CA TYR A 424 45.48 3.57 -7.03
C TYR A 424 45.51 4.86 -6.23
N VAL A 425 45.99 4.80 -4.99
CA VAL A 425 46.25 5.96 -4.14
C VAL A 425 47.73 5.93 -3.78
N GLU A 426 48.49 6.93 -4.22
CA GLU A 426 49.96 6.93 -4.19
C GLU A 426 50.54 8.01 -3.25
N SER A 427 49.70 8.76 -2.54
CA SER A 427 50.11 9.89 -1.70
C SER A 427 49.36 9.91 -0.38
N PHE A 428 49.94 10.57 0.62
CA PHE A 428 49.39 10.73 1.98
C PHE A 428 49.20 9.40 2.73
N ALA A 429 50.16 8.48 2.60
CA ALA A 429 50.18 7.27 3.41
C ALA A 429 50.20 7.60 4.92
N GLU A 430 49.56 6.73 5.70
CA GLU A 430 49.29 6.87 7.13
C GLU A 430 48.34 8.01 7.53
N ASP A 431 47.85 8.81 6.58
CA ASP A 431 46.83 9.81 6.82
C ASP A 431 45.40 9.26 6.61
N LEU A 432 44.40 10.05 7.02
CA LEU A 432 42.98 9.73 6.86
C LEU A 432 42.48 10.10 5.45
N HIS A 433 41.86 9.13 4.80
CA HIS A 433 41.28 9.22 3.47
C HIS A 433 39.78 8.97 3.50
N ARG A 434 39.08 9.48 2.49
CA ARG A 434 37.66 9.22 2.23
C ARG A 434 37.48 8.81 0.78
N LEU A 435 37.03 7.58 0.59
CA LEU A 435 36.60 7.07 -0.70
C LEU A 435 35.11 7.37 -0.89
N GLU A 436 34.76 8.02 -1.99
CA GLU A 436 33.40 8.39 -2.37
C GLU A 436 33.05 7.74 -3.72
N VAL A 437 31.87 7.16 -3.81
CA VAL A 437 31.30 6.59 -5.02
C VAL A 437 29.98 7.31 -5.28
N ARG A 438 29.79 7.80 -6.50
CA ARG A 438 28.54 8.41 -6.97
C ARG A 438 28.06 7.71 -8.23
N VAL A 439 26.81 7.29 -8.25
CA VAL A 439 26.10 6.84 -9.46
C VAL A 439 25.35 8.03 -10.06
N ASP A 440 25.15 7.99 -11.38
CA ASP A 440 24.62 9.11 -12.15
C ASP A 440 25.24 10.47 -11.78
N ALA A 441 26.57 10.52 -11.72
CA ALA A 441 27.29 11.70 -11.23
C ALA A 441 27.10 12.97 -12.09
N ARG A 442 26.46 12.84 -13.27
CA ARG A 442 26.09 13.96 -14.14
C ARG A 442 24.62 14.35 -14.04
N ASN A 443 23.83 13.63 -13.25
CA ASN A 443 22.40 13.84 -13.08
C ASN A 443 21.65 13.74 -14.43
N GLU A 444 22.07 12.78 -15.28
CA GLU A 444 21.49 12.59 -16.62
C GLU A 444 20.15 11.84 -16.54
N ILE A 445 19.93 11.05 -15.50
CA ILE A 445 18.66 10.40 -15.21
C ILE A 445 17.86 11.31 -14.28
N ALA A 446 16.62 11.58 -14.68
CA ALA A 446 15.69 12.28 -13.81
C ALA A 446 15.22 11.33 -12.71
N GLU A 447 15.79 11.48 -11.51
CA GLU A 447 15.44 10.66 -10.36
C GLU A 447 14.50 11.37 -9.39
N THR A 448 13.86 10.59 -8.52
CA THR A 448 13.01 11.17 -7.46
C THR A 448 13.77 11.61 -6.22
N ASN A 449 14.97 11.08 -6.06
CA ASN A 449 15.90 11.46 -5.03
C ASN A 449 17.30 11.36 -5.64
N GLU A 450 18.07 12.44 -5.52
CA GLU A 450 19.45 12.49 -6.03
C GLU A 450 20.47 12.30 -4.88
N LEU A 451 19.99 12.25 -3.63
CA LEU A 451 20.84 12.22 -2.44
C LEU A 451 21.26 10.80 -2.04
N ASP A 452 20.54 9.78 -2.51
CA ASP A 452 20.81 8.35 -2.31
C ASP A 452 21.72 7.74 -3.39
N ASN A 453 22.21 8.57 -4.30
CA ASN A 453 23.14 8.21 -5.37
C ASN A 453 24.61 8.19 -4.95
N SER A 454 24.90 8.26 -3.64
CA SER A 454 26.27 8.30 -3.13
C SER A 454 26.53 7.31 -2.00
N TRP A 455 27.75 6.79 -1.97
CA TRP A 455 28.29 5.97 -0.90
C TRP A 455 29.69 6.48 -0.54
N SER A 456 30.05 6.45 0.74
CA SER A 456 31.42 6.78 1.14
C SER A 456 31.90 5.94 2.31
N THR A 457 33.22 5.79 2.42
CA THR A 457 33.90 5.20 3.57
C THR A 457 35.17 5.97 3.88
N GLU A 458 35.51 6.07 5.16
CA GLU A 458 36.79 6.63 5.61
C GLU A 458 37.75 5.50 6.01
N TYR A 459 39.03 5.69 5.74
CA TYR A 459 40.07 4.71 6.04
C TYR A 459 41.43 5.39 6.22
N ILE A 460 42.35 4.73 6.92
CA ILE A 460 43.76 5.14 6.97
C ILE A 460 44.50 4.45 5.82
N LEU A 461 45.16 5.20 4.94
CA LEU A 461 45.91 4.62 3.83
C LEU A 461 47.15 3.90 4.37
N ALA A 462 47.19 2.57 4.25
CA ALA A 462 48.28 1.78 4.80
C ALA A 462 49.47 1.69 3.84
N PHE A 463 50.68 1.50 4.34
CA PHE A 463 51.79 1.01 3.50
C PHE A 463 51.59 -0.46 3.17
N PRO A 464 52.00 -0.91 1.97
CA PRO A 464 52.07 -2.34 1.68
C PRO A 464 52.98 -3.04 2.69
N ALA A 465 52.62 -4.27 3.06
CA ALA A 465 53.33 -5.01 4.09
C ALA A 465 54.84 -5.13 3.78
N GLY A 466 55.68 -4.52 4.63
CA GLY A 466 57.14 -4.55 4.52
C GLY A 466 57.77 -3.39 3.73
N LEU A 467 56.99 -2.38 3.35
CA LEU A 467 57.50 -1.13 2.75
C LEU A 467 57.35 0.06 3.72
N GLU A 468 58.27 1.02 3.62
CA GLU A 468 58.25 2.30 4.35
C GLU A 468 57.85 3.48 3.45
N GLU A 469 57.67 3.22 2.15
CA GLU A 469 57.29 4.22 1.15
C GLU A 469 56.24 3.63 0.20
N CYS A 470 55.44 4.49 -0.42
CA CYS A 470 54.49 4.09 -1.45
C CYS A 470 55.21 3.52 -2.66
N PHE A 471 54.64 2.51 -3.31
CA PHE A 471 55.22 1.96 -4.53
C PHE A 471 55.10 3.01 -5.65
N ASP A 472 56.22 3.62 -6.07
CA ASP A 472 56.24 4.51 -7.23
C ASP A 472 56.16 3.67 -8.50
N ARG A 473 54.96 3.57 -9.05
CA ARG A 473 54.69 2.75 -10.25
C ARG A 473 55.30 3.34 -11.52
N PHE A 474 55.77 4.59 -11.48
CA PHE A 474 56.37 5.30 -12.60
C PHE A 474 57.85 5.61 -12.39
N ALA A 475 58.49 5.04 -11.36
CA ALA A 475 59.94 5.07 -11.27
C ALA A 475 60.49 4.52 -12.60
N PRO A 476 61.29 5.31 -13.35
CA PRO A 476 61.86 4.82 -14.59
C PRO A 476 62.61 3.54 -14.27
N VAL A 477 62.31 2.46 -14.99
CA VAL A 477 63.15 1.27 -14.97
C VAL A 477 64.53 1.77 -15.36
N GLU A 478 65.47 1.82 -14.42
CA GLU A 478 66.87 2.04 -14.76
C GLU A 478 67.22 0.86 -15.67
N GLU A 479 67.29 1.12 -16.98
CA GLU A 479 67.91 0.19 -17.92
C GLU A 479 69.32 -0.02 -17.40
N GLU A 480 69.59 -1.20 -16.84
CA GLU A 480 70.95 -1.64 -16.58
C GLU A 480 71.67 -1.58 -17.94
N GLU A 481 72.51 -0.55 -18.13
CA GLU A 481 73.50 -0.54 -19.20
C GLU A 481 74.38 -1.79 -18.96
N GLU A 482 74.10 -2.87 -19.69
CA GLU A 482 75.01 -3.99 -19.83
C GLU A 482 76.32 -3.44 -20.45
N GLU A 483 77.32 -3.19 -19.62
CA GLU A 483 78.70 -2.98 -20.08
C GLU A 483 79.21 -4.28 -20.74
N GLU A 484 79.44 -4.24 -22.06
CA GLU A 484 80.09 -5.30 -22.88
C GLU A 484 81.54 -5.61 -22.46
#